data_AF-A0A8H4ABV8-F1
#
_entry.id   AF-A0A8H4ABV8-F1
#
_cell.length_a   1.000
_cell.length_b   1.000
_cell.length_c   1.000
_cell.angle_alpha   90.00
_cell.angle_beta   90.00
_cell.angle_gamma   90.00
#
_symmetry.space_group_name_H-M   'P 1'
#
loop_
_entity.id
_entity.type
_entity.pdbx_description
1 polymer ?
#
loop_
_entity_poly.entity_id
_entity_poly.type
_entity_poly.pdbx_seq_one_letter_code
_entity_poly.pdbx_strand_id
1 'polypeptide(L)'
;MANNEIQLLENIEIQFVFAENEVQFEEKLKIFLSHVLKELASPHEIVRKRAIEILNHIKKRMTKAVKLPWDLLAELVCSENFMRFTLVKNFTIMFLKMAYDRLTEKEKITNLLPLIKNIELKSHNLKKILFQIILEFFPKLSLKFTDLETKEVVDSLYSLYECSRLLSCEKESLCQSQSLKFEIMCYLCKSKLAANIFPFMLHVSFDCLYSPKTNVNLQKKGEDFIQWITRKADDSILELIGNVLLFDLLKIIKKTKIEKFNNLMKEQEINPTLLFKPFYGLPNLSIDNSEESID
;
A
#
# COMPACT_ATOMS: atom_id res chain seq x y z
N MET A 1 -11.52 7.70 39.89
CA MET A 1 -11.13 7.64 38.46
C MET A 1 -11.69 6.37 37.83
N ALA A 2 -11.25 5.18 38.25
CA ALA A 2 -11.81 3.89 37.80
C ALA A 2 -13.36 3.79 37.79
N ASN A 3 -14.03 4.21 38.87
CA ASN A 3 -15.50 4.13 38.95
C ASN A 3 -16.20 5.00 37.89
N ASN A 4 -15.63 6.14 37.52
CA ASN A 4 -16.23 7.02 36.51
C ASN A 4 -16.05 6.43 35.11
N GLU A 5 -14.89 5.81 34.82
CA GLU A 5 -14.65 5.08 33.57
C GLU A 5 -15.63 3.89 33.44
N ILE A 6 -15.85 3.14 34.52
CA ILE A 6 -16.80 2.02 34.54
C ILE A 6 -18.24 2.52 34.30
N GLN A 7 -18.69 3.57 34.99
CA GLN A 7 -20.01 4.15 34.76
C GLN A 7 -20.19 4.63 33.32
N LEU A 8 -19.16 5.23 32.72
CA LEU A 8 -19.18 5.63 31.33
C LEU A 8 -19.32 4.41 30.39
N LEU A 9 -18.57 3.33 30.65
CA LEU A 9 -18.68 2.08 29.89
C LEU A 9 -20.06 1.43 30.03
N GLU A 10 -20.65 1.43 31.23
CA GLU A 10 -22.02 0.94 31.45
C GLU A 10 -23.04 1.76 30.66
N ASN A 11 -22.92 3.08 30.69
CA ASN A 11 -23.78 3.97 29.90
C ASN A 11 -23.65 3.69 28.40
N ILE A 12 -22.42 3.47 27.91
CA ILE A 12 -22.17 3.10 26.51
C ILE A 12 -22.79 1.75 26.16
N GLU A 13 -22.65 0.75 27.02
CA GLU A 13 -23.23 -0.58 26.79
C GLU A 13 -24.75 -0.51 26.65
N ILE A 14 -25.40 0.27 27.51
CA ILE A 14 -26.84 0.53 27.45
C ILE A 14 -27.24 1.14 26.09
N GLN A 15 -26.42 2.05 25.53
CA GLN A 15 -26.69 2.60 24.20
C GLN A 15 -26.69 1.53 23.10
N PHE A 16 -25.83 0.52 23.21
CA PHE A 16 -25.84 -0.61 22.29
C PHE A 16 -27.00 -1.56 22.53
N VAL A 17 -27.47 -1.73 23.76
CA VAL A 17 -28.68 -2.53 24.05
C VAL A 17 -29.92 -1.89 23.44
N PHE A 18 -30.06 -0.57 23.54
CA PHE A 18 -31.23 0.17 23.02
C PHE A 18 -31.28 0.31 21.50
N ALA A 19 -30.23 -0.01 20.76
CA ALA A 19 -30.34 -0.10 19.32
C ALA A 19 -31.28 -1.28 18.98
N GLU A 20 -32.37 -1.06 18.27
CA GLU A 20 -33.34 -2.13 17.94
C GLU A 20 -33.06 -2.77 16.58
N ASN A 21 -32.39 -2.03 15.69
CA ASN A 21 -32.09 -2.44 14.33
C ASN A 21 -30.62 -2.19 13.95
N GLU A 22 -30.22 -2.66 12.77
CA GLU A 22 -28.84 -2.55 12.29
C GLU A 22 -28.41 -1.10 12.07
N VAL A 23 -29.30 -0.24 11.57
CA VAL A 23 -29.01 1.19 11.30
C VAL A 23 -28.69 1.94 12.59
N GLN A 24 -29.54 1.80 13.61
CA GLN A 24 -29.28 2.38 14.93
C GLN A 24 -27.99 1.82 15.53
N PHE A 25 -27.74 0.51 15.38
CA PHE A 25 -26.52 -0.09 15.89
C PHE A 25 -25.27 0.47 15.20
N GLU A 26 -25.29 0.69 13.89
CA GLU A 26 -24.21 1.36 13.16
C GLU A 26 -23.96 2.79 13.63
N GLU A 27 -25.01 3.56 13.92
CA GLU A 27 -24.88 4.91 14.48
C GLU A 27 -24.20 4.88 15.86
N LYS A 28 -24.61 3.94 16.72
CA LYS A 28 -23.96 3.76 18.03
C LYS A 28 -22.50 3.33 17.87
N LEU A 29 -22.17 2.47 16.91
CA LEU A 29 -20.79 2.07 16.63
C LEU A 29 -19.92 3.25 16.21
N LYS A 30 -20.42 4.13 15.34
CA LYS A 30 -19.71 5.35 14.91
C LYS A 30 -19.38 6.26 16.09
N ILE A 31 -20.25 6.33 17.09
CA ILE A 31 -20.04 7.20 18.26
C ILE A 31 -19.14 6.51 19.28
N PHE A 32 -19.45 5.28 19.66
CA PHE A 32 -18.93 4.69 20.89
C PHE A 32 -17.82 3.66 20.71
N LEU A 33 -17.66 3.04 19.55
CA LEU A 33 -16.67 1.96 19.36
C LEU A 33 -15.24 2.43 19.65
N SER A 34 -14.87 3.61 19.13
CA SER A 34 -13.53 4.20 19.36
C SER A 34 -13.30 4.50 20.85
N HIS A 35 -14.34 4.96 21.57
CA HIS A 35 -14.28 5.21 23.01
C HIS A 35 -13.99 3.92 23.77
N VAL A 36 -14.76 2.85 23.55
CA VAL A 36 -14.54 1.55 24.21
C VAL A 36 -13.15 0.98 23.90
N LEU A 37 -12.67 1.13 22.66
CA LEU A 37 -11.32 0.69 22.29
C LEU A 37 -10.22 1.48 23.01
N LYS A 38 -10.39 2.78 23.23
CA LYS A 38 -9.44 3.60 23.98
C LYS A 38 -9.38 3.21 25.46
N GLU A 39 -10.49 2.78 26.06
CA GLU A 39 -10.53 2.32 27.47
C GLU A 39 -9.71 1.04 27.71
N LEU A 40 -9.35 0.29 26.67
CA LEU A 40 -8.40 -0.82 26.78
C LEU A 40 -6.99 -0.38 27.21
N ALA A 41 -6.67 0.91 27.11
CA ALA A 41 -5.43 1.51 27.58
C ALA A 41 -5.49 1.94 29.06
N SER A 42 -6.64 1.82 29.74
CA SER A 42 -6.80 2.25 31.14
C SER A 42 -5.79 1.53 32.05
N PRO A 43 -5.18 2.22 33.03
CA PRO A 43 -4.28 1.58 34.01
C PRO A 43 -5.02 0.57 34.90
N HIS A 44 -6.33 0.71 35.04
CA HIS A 44 -7.16 -0.13 35.90
C HIS A 44 -7.62 -1.40 35.20
N GLU A 45 -7.26 -2.57 35.75
CA GLU A 45 -7.61 -3.87 35.15
C GLU A 45 -9.12 -4.09 35.04
N ILE A 46 -9.89 -3.63 36.03
CA ILE A 46 -11.35 -3.74 36.05
C ILE A 46 -11.97 -3.01 34.85
N VAL A 47 -11.47 -1.81 34.53
CA VAL A 47 -11.92 -1.02 33.36
C VAL A 47 -11.61 -1.78 32.07
N ARG A 48 -10.38 -2.30 31.92
CA ARG A 48 -9.99 -3.08 30.73
C ARG A 48 -10.85 -4.33 30.54
N LYS A 49 -11.13 -5.07 31.62
CA LYS A 49 -12.02 -6.25 31.59
C LYS A 49 -13.42 -5.87 31.12
N ARG A 50 -13.98 -4.79 31.66
CA ARG A 50 -15.31 -4.32 31.27
C ARG A 50 -15.36 -3.88 29.80
N ALA A 51 -14.35 -3.16 29.33
CA ALA A 51 -14.24 -2.78 27.92
C ALA A 51 -14.20 -4.03 27.01
N ILE A 52 -13.43 -5.06 27.38
CA ILE A 52 -13.39 -6.33 26.63
C ILE A 52 -14.77 -7.02 26.58
N GLU A 53 -15.51 -7.04 27.70
CA GLU A 53 -16.87 -7.59 27.74
C GLU A 53 -17.79 -6.89 26.74
N ILE A 54 -17.79 -5.55 26.75
CA ILE A 54 -18.59 -4.73 25.83
C ILE A 54 -18.18 -5.00 24.37
N LEU A 55 -16.89 -5.06 24.06
CA LEU A 55 -16.42 -5.38 22.70
C LEU A 55 -16.85 -6.78 22.26
N ASN A 56 -16.89 -7.75 23.18
CA ASN A 56 -17.40 -9.09 22.90
C ASN A 56 -18.92 -9.10 22.68
N HIS A 57 -19.68 -8.30 23.43
CA HIS A 57 -21.12 -8.12 23.20
C HIS A 57 -21.40 -7.49 21.84
N ILE A 58 -20.65 -6.44 21.49
CA ILE A 58 -20.68 -5.82 20.16
C ILE A 58 -20.41 -6.87 19.08
N LYS A 59 -19.33 -7.67 19.24
CA LYS A 59 -18.96 -8.72 18.28
C LYS A 59 -20.05 -9.79 18.13
N LYS A 60 -20.66 -10.24 19.23
CA LYS A 60 -21.74 -11.23 19.22
C LYS A 60 -23.00 -10.74 18.51
N ARG A 61 -23.35 -9.46 18.69
CA ARG A 61 -24.51 -8.83 18.07
C ARG A 61 -24.29 -8.51 16.57
N MET A 62 -23.03 -8.38 16.17
CA MET A 62 -22.65 -7.97 14.82
C MET A 62 -23.07 -8.99 13.74
N THR A 63 -23.92 -8.57 12.82
CA THR A 63 -24.24 -9.35 11.61
C THR A 63 -23.25 -9.03 10.47
N LYS A 64 -23.40 -9.70 9.32
CA LYS A 64 -22.60 -9.41 8.11
C LYS A 64 -23.00 -8.10 7.43
N ALA A 65 -24.23 -7.63 7.64
CA ALA A 65 -24.77 -6.44 6.99
C ALA A 65 -24.32 -5.14 7.67
N VAL A 66 -24.13 -5.17 8.99
CA VAL A 66 -23.68 -4.01 9.78
C VAL A 66 -22.34 -3.48 9.31
N LYS A 67 -22.28 -2.20 8.93
CA LYS A 67 -21.06 -1.49 8.58
C LYS A 67 -20.31 -0.99 9.83
N LEU A 68 -18.97 -1.01 9.76
CA LEU A 68 -18.11 -0.47 10.81
C LEU A 68 -17.51 0.89 10.40
N PRO A 69 -17.21 1.76 11.37
CA PRO A 69 -16.60 3.06 11.10
C PRO A 69 -15.12 2.91 10.73
N TRP A 70 -14.83 2.66 9.45
CA TRP A 70 -13.47 2.50 8.94
C TRP A 70 -12.57 3.68 9.33
N ASP A 71 -13.00 4.91 9.09
CA ASP A 71 -12.17 6.11 9.27
C ASP A 71 -11.70 6.27 10.72
N LEU A 72 -12.59 6.02 11.69
CA LEU A 72 -12.26 6.08 13.11
C LEU A 72 -11.31 4.96 13.53
N LEU A 73 -11.44 3.76 12.95
CA LEU A 73 -10.54 2.65 13.20
C LEU A 73 -9.15 2.93 12.60
N ALA A 74 -9.10 3.49 11.39
CA ALA A 74 -7.86 3.88 10.71
C ALA A 74 -7.13 5.00 11.45
N GLU A 75 -7.86 5.98 11.98
CA GLU A 75 -7.33 7.02 12.85
C GLU A 75 -6.74 6.40 14.13
N LEU A 76 -7.46 5.46 14.75
CA LEU A 76 -7.01 4.79 15.97
C LEU A 76 -5.71 3.98 15.75
N VAL A 77 -5.54 3.34 14.59
CA VAL A 77 -4.28 2.67 14.22
C VAL A 77 -3.09 3.63 14.21
N CYS A 78 -3.31 4.90 13.89
CA CYS A 78 -2.26 5.92 13.88
C CYS A 78 -2.01 6.56 15.25
N SER A 79 -2.76 6.17 16.30
CA SER A 79 -2.63 6.75 17.64
C SER A 79 -1.48 6.17 18.47
N GLU A 80 -0.98 6.94 19.44
CA GLU A 80 0.05 6.47 20.38
C GLU A 80 -0.43 5.29 21.23
N ASN A 81 -1.70 5.30 21.64
CA ASN A 81 -2.29 4.22 22.45
C ASN A 81 -2.26 2.88 21.70
N PHE A 82 -2.53 2.89 20.39
CA PHE A 82 -2.43 1.69 19.57
C PHE A 82 -1.00 1.12 19.54
N MET A 83 0.01 1.99 19.48
CA MET A 83 1.41 1.57 19.48
C MET A 83 1.83 1.01 20.84
N ARG A 84 1.35 1.63 21.93
CA ARG A 84 1.76 1.35 23.32
C ARG A 84 1.06 0.15 23.94
N PHE A 85 -0.23 -0.06 23.68
CA PHE A 85 -1.05 -1.05 24.40
C PHE A 85 -1.46 -2.21 23.50
N THR A 86 -1.04 -3.43 23.86
CA THR A 86 -1.31 -4.66 23.07
C THR A 86 -2.81 -4.95 22.93
N LEU A 87 -3.61 -4.70 23.97
CA LEU A 87 -5.07 -4.91 23.91
C LEU A 87 -5.73 -3.98 22.89
N VAL A 88 -5.39 -2.68 22.91
CA VAL A 88 -5.86 -1.70 21.93
C VAL A 88 -5.48 -2.20 20.53
N LYS A 89 -4.21 -2.55 20.32
CA LYS A 89 -3.72 -3.05 19.02
C LYS A 89 -4.51 -4.24 18.49
N ASN A 90 -4.67 -5.29 19.30
CA ASN A 90 -5.31 -6.53 18.88
C ASN A 90 -6.79 -6.32 18.54
N PHE A 91 -7.53 -5.60 19.38
CA PHE A 91 -8.95 -5.33 19.14
C PHE A 91 -9.15 -4.35 17.98
N THR A 92 -8.34 -3.30 17.86
CA THR A 92 -8.41 -2.37 16.72
C THR A 92 -8.15 -3.08 15.41
N ILE A 93 -7.09 -3.92 15.30
CA ILE A 93 -6.82 -4.69 14.08
C ILE A 93 -7.97 -5.66 13.77
N MET A 94 -8.53 -6.34 14.78
CA MET A 94 -9.68 -7.23 14.60
C MET A 94 -10.87 -6.49 13.99
N PHE A 95 -11.27 -5.35 14.57
CA PHE A 95 -12.40 -4.57 14.05
C PHE A 95 -12.09 -3.92 12.70
N LEU A 96 -10.85 -3.50 12.46
CA LEU A 96 -10.40 -2.97 11.17
C LEU A 96 -10.51 -4.03 10.07
N LYS A 97 -10.08 -5.27 10.34
CA LYS A 97 -10.23 -6.41 9.43
C LYS A 97 -11.69 -6.72 9.15
N MET A 98 -12.53 -6.73 10.18
CA MET A 98 -13.98 -6.93 10.03
C MET A 98 -14.62 -5.81 9.20
N ALA A 99 -14.16 -4.56 9.36
CA ALA A 99 -14.62 -3.44 8.57
C ALA A 99 -14.22 -3.61 7.10
N TYR A 100 -12.96 -3.96 6.85
CA TYR A 100 -12.41 -4.18 5.51
C TYR A 100 -13.14 -5.27 4.73
N ASP A 101 -13.46 -6.39 5.38
CA ASP A 101 -14.15 -7.53 4.75
C ASP A 101 -15.59 -7.20 4.32
N ARG A 102 -16.14 -6.06 4.77
CA ARG A 102 -17.50 -5.60 4.46
C ARG A 102 -17.54 -4.46 3.44
N LEU A 103 -16.38 -3.94 3.05
CA LEU A 103 -16.26 -2.90 2.03
C LEU A 103 -16.47 -3.49 0.63
N THR A 104 -17.00 -2.66 -0.28
CA THR A 104 -16.98 -2.96 -1.71
C THR A 104 -15.55 -2.93 -2.26
N GLU A 105 -15.29 -3.56 -3.40
CA GLU A 105 -13.94 -3.60 -3.99
C GLU A 105 -13.36 -2.21 -4.28
N LYS A 106 -14.20 -1.27 -4.72
CA LYS A 106 -13.79 0.13 -4.90
C LYS A 106 -13.40 0.77 -3.56
N GLU A 107 -14.26 0.64 -2.55
CA GLU A 107 -14.01 1.20 -1.20
C GLU A 107 -12.77 0.58 -0.56
N LYS A 108 -12.53 -0.72 -0.72
CA LYS A 108 -11.35 -1.40 -0.18
C LYS A 108 -10.06 -0.74 -0.63
N ILE A 109 -9.94 -0.34 -1.89
CA ILE A 109 -8.73 0.32 -2.39
C ILE A 109 -8.65 1.78 -1.94
N THR A 110 -9.74 2.53 -2.03
CA THR A 110 -9.73 3.95 -1.64
C THR A 110 -9.46 4.11 -0.15
N ASN A 111 -9.94 3.18 0.67
CA ASN A 111 -9.79 3.22 2.12
C ASN A 111 -8.39 2.78 2.60
N LEU A 112 -7.59 2.12 1.78
CA LEU A 112 -6.17 1.87 2.07
C LEU A 112 -5.32 3.14 1.95
N LEU A 113 -5.73 4.12 1.14
CA LEU A 113 -4.98 5.37 0.94
C LEU A 113 -4.76 6.18 2.23
N PRO A 114 -5.78 6.45 3.06
CA PRO A 114 -5.60 7.14 4.33
C PRO A 114 -4.54 6.50 5.24
N LEU A 115 -4.42 5.17 5.22
CA LEU A 115 -3.42 4.45 6.03
C LEU A 115 -1.99 4.74 5.57
N ILE A 116 -1.78 4.96 4.27
CA ILE A 116 -0.46 5.26 3.69
C ILE A 116 -0.18 6.76 3.55
N LYS A 117 -1.15 7.62 3.81
CA LYS A 117 -0.94 9.08 3.77
C LYS A 117 0.17 9.49 4.74
N ASN A 118 1.10 10.32 4.24
CA ASN A 118 2.25 10.81 4.99
C ASN A 118 3.09 9.69 5.62
N ILE A 119 3.17 8.52 4.96
CA ILE A 119 3.89 7.35 5.51
C ILE A 119 5.33 7.69 5.86
N GLU A 120 6.00 8.57 5.11
CA GLU A 120 7.38 9.00 5.33
C GLU A 120 7.61 9.59 6.73
N LEU A 121 6.64 10.37 7.23
CA LEU A 121 6.70 11.04 8.53
C LEU A 121 6.38 10.11 9.71
N LYS A 122 5.83 8.91 9.45
CA LYS A 122 5.43 7.97 10.50
C LYS A 122 6.66 7.26 11.10
N SER A 123 6.55 6.87 12.37
CA SER A 123 7.61 6.11 13.06
C SER A 123 7.87 4.75 12.38
N HIS A 124 9.09 4.23 12.49
CA HIS A 124 9.48 2.95 11.88
C HIS A 124 8.56 1.79 12.33
N ASN A 125 8.19 1.75 13.60
CA ASN A 125 7.31 0.69 14.13
C ASN A 125 5.89 0.79 13.54
N LEU A 126 5.35 2.02 13.39
CA LEU A 126 4.04 2.21 12.78
C LEU A 126 4.07 1.84 11.30
N LYS A 127 5.13 2.22 10.57
CA LYS A 127 5.36 1.77 9.18
C LYS A 127 5.31 0.24 9.07
N LYS A 128 6.05 -0.47 9.93
CA LYS A 128 6.06 -1.95 9.93
C LYS A 128 4.65 -2.53 10.15
N ILE A 129 3.88 -2.00 11.10
CA ILE A 129 2.51 -2.48 11.36
C ILE A 129 1.57 -2.17 10.18
N LEU A 130 1.61 -0.95 9.65
CA LEU A 130 0.80 -0.56 8.49
C LEU A 130 1.11 -1.44 7.27
N PHE A 131 2.39 -1.78 7.07
CA PHE A 131 2.78 -2.71 6.01
C PHE A 131 2.15 -4.09 6.19
N GLN A 132 2.17 -4.64 7.41
CA GLN A 132 1.53 -5.93 7.69
C GLN A 132 0.01 -5.88 7.47
N ILE A 133 -0.66 -4.78 7.87
CA ILE A 133 -2.09 -4.58 7.61
C ILE A 133 -2.37 -4.57 6.10
N ILE A 134 -1.57 -3.83 5.32
CA ILE A 134 -1.74 -3.76 3.86
C ILE A 134 -1.52 -5.13 3.22
N LEU A 135 -0.50 -5.88 3.63
CA LEU A 135 -0.24 -7.23 3.12
C LEU A 135 -1.35 -8.22 3.46
N GLU A 136 -2.02 -8.06 4.61
CA GLU A 136 -3.16 -8.90 4.97
C GLU A 136 -4.42 -8.54 4.16
N PHE A 137 -4.59 -7.27 3.83
CA PHE A 137 -5.81 -6.76 3.21
C PHE A 137 -5.77 -6.83 1.68
N PHE A 138 -4.63 -6.52 1.08
CA PHE A 138 -4.48 -6.40 -0.37
C PHE A 138 -4.85 -7.69 -1.14
N PRO A 139 -4.48 -8.91 -0.69
CA PRO A 139 -4.85 -10.14 -1.40
C PRO A 139 -6.36 -10.40 -1.48
N LYS A 140 -7.17 -9.70 -0.67
CA LYS A 140 -8.63 -9.79 -0.69
C LYS A 140 -9.29 -8.83 -1.68
N LEU A 141 -8.50 -8.06 -2.42
CA LEU A 141 -8.94 -7.19 -3.49
C LEU A 141 -9.17 -8.03 -4.75
N SER A 142 -10.32 -7.82 -5.39
CA SER A 142 -10.70 -8.41 -6.67
C SER A 142 -11.31 -7.33 -7.56
N LEU A 143 -10.46 -6.45 -8.09
CA LEU A 143 -10.90 -5.37 -8.97
C LEU A 143 -11.37 -5.88 -10.33
N LYS A 144 -12.47 -5.31 -10.82
CA LYS A 144 -12.93 -5.53 -12.19
C LYS A 144 -12.28 -4.51 -13.13
N PHE A 145 -12.32 -4.80 -14.43
CA PHE A 145 -11.80 -3.88 -15.45
C PHE A 145 -12.43 -2.48 -15.36
N THR A 146 -13.74 -2.40 -15.06
CA THR A 146 -14.45 -1.12 -14.89
C THR A 146 -13.85 -0.25 -13.78
N ASP A 147 -13.35 -0.86 -12.72
CA ASP A 147 -12.76 -0.12 -11.58
C ASP A 147 -11.37 0.42 -11.96
N LEU A 148 -10.65 -0.31 -12.80
CA LEU A 148 -9.30 0.02 -13.27
C LEU A 148 -9.25 1.19 -14.26
N GLU A 149 -10.38 1.69 -14.73
CA GLU A 149 -10.48 2.90 -15.56
C GLU A 149 -10.96 4.11 -14.76
N THR A 150 -11.03 3.99 -13.43
CA THR A 150 -11.31 5.12 -12.53
C THR A 150 -9.99 5.74 -12.06
N LYS A 151 -9.80 7.05 -12.30
CA LYS A 151 -8.59 7.78 -11.91
C LYS A 151 -8.22 7.59 -10.43
N GLU A 152 -9.21 7.68 -9.54
CA GLU A 152 -9.01 7.47 -8.09
C GLU A 152 -8.38 6.11 -7.76
N VAL A 153 -8.85 5.04 -8.40
CA VAL A 153 -8.38 3.66 -8.18
C VAL A 153 -6.96 3.50 -8.70
N VAL A 154 -6.67 4.02 -9.90
CA VAL A 154 -5.33 3.91 -10.50
C VAL A 154 -4.31 4.75 -9.74
N ASP A 155 -4.66 5.98 -9.35
CA ASP A 155 -3.83 6.82 -8.49
C ASP A 155 -3.57 6.13 -7.14
N SER A 156 -4.56 5.38 -6.61
CA SER A 156 -4.40 4.57 -5.40
C SER A 156 -3.41 3.44 -5.57
N LEU A 157 -3.48 2.71 -6.69
CA LEU A 157 -2.55 1.62 -7.02
C LEU A 157 -1.11 2.13 -7.15
N TYR A 158 -0.90 3.26 -7.83
CA TYR A 158 0.42 3.89 -7.91
C TYR A 158 0.94 4.33 -6.54
N SER A 159 0.08 4.95 -5.72
CA SER A 159 0.45 5.38 -4.37
C SER A 159 0.81 4.20 -3.46
N LEU A 160 0.08 3.09 -3.56
CA LEU A 160 0.38 1.85 -2.84
C LEU A 160 1.68 1.21 -3.33
N TYR A 161 1.97 1.26 -4.64
CA TYR A 161 3.23 0.79 -5.19
C TYR A 161 4.41 1.57 -4.60
N GLU A 162 4.35 2.90 -4.60
CA GLU A 162 5.40 3.73 -3.99
C GLU A 162 5.53 3.50 -2.49
N CYS A 163 4.41 3.33 -1.78
CA CYS A 163 4.41 3.04 -0.36
C CYS A 163 5.12 1.71 -0.05
N SER A 164 4.95 0.69 -0.89
CA SER A 164 5.64 -0.60 -0.73
C SER A 164 7.17 -0.46 -0.70
N ARG A 165 7.71 0.53 -1.44
CA ARG A 165 9.14 0.87 -1.45
C ARG A 165 9.55 1.49 -0.11
N LEU A 166 8.77 2.44 0.39
CA LEU A 166 9.03 3.15 1.65
C LEU A 166 8.89 2.27 2.90
N LEU A 167 8.05 1.24 2.83
CA LEU A 167 7.79 0.31 3.93
C LEU A 167 8.81 -0.85 4.01
N SER A 168 9.63 -1.05 2.97
CA SER A 168 10.63 -2.11 2.88
C SER A 168 11.88 -1.83 3.72
N CYS A 169 11.76 -1.82 5.05
CA CYS A 169 12.86 -1.47 5.95
C CYS A 169 13.76 -2.64 6.42
N GLU A 170 13.47 -3.91 6.11
CA GLU A 170 14.28 -5.05 6.61
C GLU A 170 14.39 -6.16 5.55
N LYS A 171 15.41 -7.04 5.64
CA LYS A 171 15.60 -8.15 4.67
C LYS A 171 14.40 -9.10 4.61
N GLU A 172 13.71 -9.33 5.73
CA GLU A 172 12.54 -10.22 5.83
C GLU A 172 11.29 -9.64 5.14
N SER A 173 11.14 -8.31 5.05
CA SER A 173 10.00 -7.66 4.40
C SER A 173 10.17 -7.51 2.88
N LEU A 174 11.33 -7.90 2.34
CA LEU A 174 11.64 -7.78 0.93
C LEU A 174 10.75 -8.66 0.05
N CYS A 175 10.62 -9.94 0.39
CA CYS A 175 9.78 -10.88 -0.38
C CYS A 175 8.30 -10.47 -0.35
N GLN A 176 7.82 -9.96 0.78
CA GLN A 176 6.45 -9.50 0.93
C GLN A 176 6.19 -8.19 0.18
N SER A 177 7.17 -7.28 0.13
CA SER A 177 7.03 -6.06 -0.69
C SER A 177 7.04 -6.38 -2.18
N GLN A 178 7.84 -7.36 -2.60
CA GLN A 178 7.82 -7.86 -3.97
C GLN A 178 6.49 -8.53 -4.35
N SER A 179 5.86 -9.31 -3.48
CA SER A 179 4.55 -9.92 -3.76
C SER A 179 3.47 -8.85 -3.91
N LEU A 180 3.45 -7.86 -3.03
CA LEU A 180 2.53 -6.73 -3.15
C LEU A 180 2.74 -5.96 -4.46
N LYS A 181 3.99 -5.64 -4.81
CA LYS A 181 4.33 -5.00 -6.10
C LYS A 181 3.84 -5.84 -7.28
N PHE A 182 4.06 -7.15 -7.26
CA PHE A 182 3.61 -8.06 -8.31
C PHE A 182 2.08 -8.04 -8.48
N GLU A 183 1.33 -8.10 -7.38
CA GLU A 183 -0.14 -8.06 -7.42
C GLU A 183 -0.65 -6.71 -7.93
N ILE A 184 -0.07 -5.59 -7.48
CA ILE A 184 -0.38 -4.26 -8.01
C ILE A 184 -0.11 -4.19 -9.52
N MET A 185 1.02 -4.71 -9.97
CA MET A 185 1.37 -4.75 -11.39
C MET A 185 0.38 -5.56 -12.23
N CYS A 186 -0.17 -6.66 -11.68
CA CYS A 186 -1.20 -7.44 -12.36
C CYS A 186 -2.48 -6.63 -12.65
N TYR A 187 -2.76 -5.61 -11.85
CA TYR A 187 -3.86 -4.66 -12.09
C TYR A 187 -3.47 -3.56 -13.06
N LEU A 188 -2.31 -2.93 -12.87
CA LEU A 188 -1.84 -1.84 -13.75
C LEU A 188 -1.69 -2.29 -15.22
N CYS A 189 -1.21 -3.52 -15.46
CA CYS A 189 -1.07 -4.09 -16.80
C CYS A 189 -2.39 -4.30 -17.56
N LYS A 190 -3.55 -4.12 -16.92
CA LYS A 190 -4.87 -4.25 -17.53
C LYS A 190 -5.53 -2.91 -17.80
N SER A 191 -5.02 -1.81 -17.24
CA SER A 191 -5.66 -0.50 -17.29
C SER A 191 -5.12 0.33 -18.44
N LYS A 192 -6.00 0.89 -19.29
CA LYS A 192 -5.60 1.87 -20.31
C LYS A 192 -5.24 3.19 -19.63
N LEU A 193 -6.03 3.63 -18.66
CA LEU A 193 -5.77 4.86 -17.90
C LEU A 193 -4.37 4.81 -17.27
N ALA A 194 -3.99 3.69 -16.62
CA ALA A 194 -2.67 3.54 -16.01
C ALA A 194 -1.51 3.73 -16.98
N ALA A 195 -1.63 3.23 -18.21
CA ALA A 195 -0.62 3.37 -19.26
C ALA A 195 -0.41 4.83 -19.70
N ASN A 196 -1.38 5.71 -19.44
CA ASN A 196 -1.35 7.11 -19.83
C ASN A 196 -0.98 8.07 -18.67
N ILE A 197 -0.81 7.56 -17.44
CA ILE A 197 -0.37 8.40 -16.31
C ILE A 197 1.15 8.54 -16.33
N PHE A 198 1.63 9.58 -17.01
CA PHE A 198 3.01 10.04 -16.92
C PHE A 198 3.25 10.87 -15.64
N PRO A 199 4.41 10.77 -14.97
CA PRO A 199 5.56 9.88 -15.23
C PRO A 199 5.47 8.52 -14.53
N PHE A 200 4.43 8.29 -13.73
CA PHE A 200 4.31 7.14 -12.84
C PHE A 200 4.38 5.79 -13.56
N MET A 201 3.80 5.69 -14.75
CA MET A 201 3.82 4.45 -15.54
C MET A 201 5.24 3.99 -15.92
N LEU A 202 6.16 4.93 -16.23
CA LEU A 202 7.56 4.61 -16.50
C LEU A 202 8.30 4.27 -15.22
N HIS A 203 8.09 5.07 -14.16
CA HIS A 203 8.76 4.87 -12.88
C HIS A 203 8.55 3.45 -12.35
N VAL A 204 7.30 3.00 -12.33
CA VAL A 204 6.94 1.66 -11.85
C VAL A 204 7.49 0.56 -12.77
N SER A 205 7.41 0.75 -14.09
CA SER A 205 7.97 -0.20 -15.07
C SER A 205 9.47 -0.40 -14.87
N PHE A 206 10.23 0.69 -14.73
CA PHE A 206 11.67 0.64 -14.58
C PHE A 206 12.12 0.18 -13.20
N ASP A 207 11.38 0.51 -12.13
CA ASP A 207 11.61 -0.09 -10.81
C ASP A 207 11.44 -1.62 -10.88
N CYS A 208 10.42 -2.13 -11.57
CA CYS A 208 10.25 -3.59 -11.75
C CYS A 208 11.44 -4.24 -12.49
N LEU A 209 11.95 -3.58 -13.53
CA LEU A 209 13.01 -4.12 -14.39
C LEU A 209 14.41 -4.04 -13.79
N TYR A 210 14.74 -2.90 -13.18
CA TYR A 210 16.11 -2.53 -12.86
C TYR A 210 16.40 -2.40 -11.37
N SER A 211 15.38 -2.43 -10.50
CA SER A 211 15.61 -2.33 -9.07
C SER A 211 16.51 -3.47 -8.59
N PRO A 212 17.55 -3.20 -7.77
CA PRO A 212 18.48 -4.23 -7.28
C PRO A 212 17.79 -5.29 -6.42
N LYS A 213 16.58 -4.96 -5.94
CA LYS A 213 15.73 -5.76 -5.06
C LYS A 213 14.59 -6.46 -5.82
N THR A 214 14.63 -6.56 -7.14
CA THR A 214 13.57 -7.19 -7.94
C THR A 214 13.73 -8.71 -8.05
N ASN A 215 12.69 -9.41 -8.52
CA ASN A 215 12.72 -10.83 -8.86
C ASN A 215 12.29 -11.04 -10.32
N VAL A 216 12.54 -12.24 -10.87
CA VAL A 216 12.25 -12.55 -12.29
C VAL A 216 10.76 -12.37 -12.63
N ASN A 217 9.85 -12.68 -11.70
CA ASN A 217 8.41 -12.52 -11.92
C ASN A 217 8.01 -11.05 -12.03
N LEU A 218 8.59 -10.20 -11.19
CA LEU A 218 8.35 -8.76 -11.19
C LEU A 218 9.00 -8.09 -12.42
N GLN A 219 10.21 -8.53 -12.80
CA GLN A 219 10.82 -8.11 -14.07
C GLN A 219 9.92 -8.42 -15.27
N LYS A 220 9.42 -9.66 -15.35
CA LYS A 220 8.47 -10.06 -16.40
C LYS A 220 7.20 -9.18 -16.38
N LYS A 221 6.70 -8.81 -15.21
CA LYS A 221 5.57 -7.86 -15.10
C LYS A 221 5.93 -6.44 -15.56
N GLY A 222 7.15 -5.99 -15.31
CA GLY A 222 7.67 -4.74 -15.88
C GLY A 222 7.70 -4.79 -17.41
N GLU A 223 8.17 -5.89 -18.00
CA GLU A 223 8.17 -6.10 -19.46
C GLU A 223 6.75 -6.14 -20.01
N ASP A 224 5.84 -6.90 -19.37
CA ASP A 224 4.42 -6.95 -19.72
C ASP A 224 3.81 -5.54 -19.73
N PHE A 225 4.16 -4.70 -18.75
CA PHE A 225 3.62 -3.35 -18.64
C PHE A 225 4.18 -2.40 -19.69
N ILE A 226 5.48 -2.47 -20.00
CA ILE A 226 6.06 -1.70 -21.12
C ILE A 226 5.39 -2.10 -22.43
N GLN A 227 5.22 -3.41 -22.67
CA GLN A 227 4.51 -3.88 -23.86
C GLN A 227 3.06 -3.37 -23.88
N TRP A 228 2.39 -3.32 -22.74
CA TRP A 228 1.05 -2.74 -22.64
C TRP A 228 1.03 -1.24 -22.95
N ILE A 229 1.94 -0.46 -22.37
CA ILE A 229 2.10 0.99 -22.62
C ILE A 229 2.28 1.25 -24.11
N THR A 230 3.22 0.56 -24.77
CA THR A 230 3.47 0.72 -26.21
C THR A 230 2.25 0.41 -27.10
N ARG A 231 1.31 -0.41 -26.62
CA ARG A 231 0.11 -0.80 -27.38
C ARG A 231 -1.13 0.02 -27.07
N LYS A 232 -1.19 0.66 -25.90
CA LYS A 232 -2.42 1.22 -25.33
C LYS A 232 -2.31 2.67 -24.88
N ALA A 233 -1.10 3.20 -24.69
CA ALA A 233 -0.92 4.62 -24.48
C ALA A 233 -1.36 5.39 -25.73
N ASP A 234 -1.82 6.62 -25.51
CA ASP A 234 -2.21 7.51 -26.59
C ASP A 234 -0.95 8.01 -27.32
N ASP A 235 -1.08 8.29 -28.63
CA ASP A 235 0.06 8.59 -29.51
C ASP A 235 0.91 9.78 -29.00
N SER A 236 0.27 10.78 -28.41
CA SER A 236 0.95 11.95 -27.83
C SER A 236 1.88 11.59 -26.67
N ILE A 237 1.51 10.61 -25.85
CA ILE A 237 2.35 10.09 -24.77
C ILE A 237 3.49 9.26 -25.36
N LEU A 238 3.21 8.44 -26.39
CA LEU A 238 4.22 7.63 -27.06
C LEU A 238 5.29 8.46 -27.76
N GLU A 239 4.93 9.58 -28.40
CA GLU A 239 5.88 10.53 -28.97
C GLU A 239 6.80 11.13 -27.90
N LEU A 240 6.25 11.45 -26.72
CA LEU A 240 7.01 12.01 -25.60
C LEU A 240 8.02 11.02 -25.02
N ILE A 241 7.63 9.75 -24.89
CA ILE A 241 8.44 8.72 -24.20
C ILE A 241 9.19 7.79 -25.15
N GLY A 242 8.98 7.89 -26.46
CA GLY A 242 9.45 6.93 -27.45
C GLY A 242 10.96 6.72 -27.40
N ASN A 243 11.73 7.80 -27.27
CA ASN A 243 13.19 7.73 -27.12
C ASN A 243 13.62 7.01 -25.83
N VAL A 244 12.90 7.22 -24.73
CA VAL A 244 13.18 6.59 -23.43
C VAL A 244 12.90 5.09 -23.53
N LEU A 245 11.73 4.71 -24.05
CA LEU A 245 11.36 3.31 -24.24
C LEU A 245 12.30 2.60 -25.21
N LEU A 246 12.69 3.26 -26.30
CA LEU A 246 13.66 2.70 -27.25
C LEU A 246 14.98 2.41 -26.53
N PHE A 247 15.55 3.40 -25.84
CA PHE A 247 16.79 3.22 -25.09
C PHE A 247 16.71 2.04 -24.10
N ASP A 248 15.60 1.92 -23.38
CA ASP A 248 15.39 0.82 -22.43
C ASP A 248 15.27 -0.54 -23.11
N LEU A 249 14.54 -0.64 -24.24
CA LEU A 249 14.48 -1.86 -25.03
C LEU A 249 15.87 -2.25 -25.57
N LEU A 250 16.65 -1.28 -26.05
CA LEU A 250 18.03 -1.52 -26.50
C LEU A 250 18.91 -2.05 -25.36
N LYS A 251 18.75 -1.51 -24.15
CA LYS A 251 19.46 -1.96 -22.95
C LYS A 251 19.07 -3.39 -22.56
N ILE A 252 17.78 -3.74 -22.63
CA ILE A 252 17.30 -5.10 -22.38
C ILE A 252 17.89 -6.07 -23.41
N ILE A 253 17.86 -5.71 -24.71
CA ILE A 253 18.44 -6.51 -25.80
C ILE A 253 19.94 -6.72 -25.61
N LYS A 254 20.68 -5.68 -25.20
CA LYS A 254 22.12 -5.79 -24.90
C LYS A 254 22.39 -6.81 -23.78
N LYS A 255 21.51 -6.85 -22.77
CA LYS A 255 21.60 -7.77 -21.62
C LYS A 255 21.32 -9.23 -22.01
N THR A 256 20.49 -9.48 -23.02
CA THR A 256 20.16 -10.84 -23.55
C THR A 256 21.18 -11.40 -24.57
N LYS A 257 22.22 -10.63 -24.93
CA LYS A 257 23.39 -10.89 -25.84
C LYS A 257 23.22 -10.42 -27.30
N ILE A 258 24.21 -9.63 -27.79
CA ILE A 258 25.05 -9.83 -29.00
C ILE A 258 25.95 -8.58 -29.23
N GLU A 259 27.26 -8.80 -29.42
CA GLU A 259 28.32 -7.79 -29.71
C GLU A 259 28.04 -6.86 -30.91
N LYS A 260 27.14 -7.23 -31.82
CA LYS A 260 26.76 -6.43 -33.00
C LYS A 260 25.95 -5.17 -32.68
N PHE A 261 25.38 -5.06 -31.47
CA PHE A 261 24.53 -3.92 -31.11
C PHE A 261 25.31 -2.70 -30.60
N ASN A 262 26.57 -2.87 -30.20
CA ASN A 262 27.40 -1.77 -29.70
C ASN A 262 27.65 -0.67 -30.75
N ASN A 263 27.51 -0.99 -32.05
CA ASN A 263 27.67 -0.02 -33.13
C ASN A 263 26.47 0.93 -33.30
N LEU A 264 25.27 0.54 -32.85
CA LEU A 264 24.05 1.37 -32.98
C LEU A 264 23.91 2.42 -31.87
N MET A 265 24.51 2.19 -30.71
CA MET A 265 24.44 3.10 -29.56
C MET A 265 25.40 4.29 -29.65
N LYS A 266 26.40 4.26 -30.54
CA LYS A 266 27.31 5.39 -30.75
C LYS A 266 26.62 6.62 -31.36
N GLU A 267 25.39 6.48 -31.87
CA GLU A 267 24.67 7.56 -32.56
C GLU A 267 23.53 8.19 -31.74
N GLN A 268 23.21 7.69 -30.53
CA GLN A 268 22.07 8.17 -29.74
C GLN A 268 22.40 8.40 -28.27
N GLU A 269 23.44 9.16 -27.98
CA GLU A 269 23.74 9.64 -26.62
C GLU A 269 22.72 10.70 -26.15
N ILE A 270 21.48 10.27 -25.87
CA ILE A 270 20.64 10.96 -24.91
C ILE A 270 20.93 10.31 -23.56
N ASN A 271 21.62 11.05 -22.70
CA ASN A 271 22.06 10.58 -21.39
C ASN A 271 20.81 10.30 -20.52
N PRO A 272 20.37 9.05 -20.33
CA PRO A 272 19.15 8.72 -19.56
C PRO A 272 19.25 9.28 -18.13
N THR A 273 20.48 9.40 -17.62
CA THR A 273 20.83 10.02 -16.34
C THR A 273 20.31 11.45 -16.17
N LEU A 274 20.11 12.21 -17.26
CA LEU A 274 19.56 13.57 -17.19
C LEU A 274 18.04 13.60 -17.04
N LEU A 275 17.33 12.62 -17.60
CA LEU A 275 15.87 12.51 -17.50
C LEU A 275 15.43 12.00 -16.11
N PHE A 276 16.31 11.24 -15.45
CA PHE A 276 16.05 10.56 -14.18
C PHE A 276 16.79 11.13 -12.95
N LYS A 277 17.59 12.21 -13.13
CA LYS A 277 18.30 12.92 -12.05
C LYS A 277 17.42 13.36 -10.86
N PRO A 278 16.11 13.67 -11.04
CA PRO A 278 15.21 13.94 -9.92
C PRO A 278 14.82 12.70 -9.09
N PHE A 279 14.93 11.50 -9.66
CA PHE A 279 14.38 10.26 -9.09
C PHE A 279 15.43 9.34 -8.47
N TYR A 280 16.64 9.31 -9.03
CA TYR A 280 17.76 8.52 -8.54
C TYR A 280 18.94 9.46 -8.32
N GLY A 281 19.20 9.86 -7.07
CA GLY A 281 20.42 10.61 -6.72
C GLY A 281 21.68 9.93 -7.29
N LEU A 282 22.71 10.74 -7.59
CA LEU A 282 23.92 10.33 -8.32
C LEU A 282 24.34 8.87 -8.04
N PRO A 283 24.47 8.01 -9.06
CA PRO A 283 25.18 6.76 -8.89
C PRO A 283 26.65 7.11 -8.65
N ASN A 284 27.12 6.95 -7.41
CA ASN A 284 28.55 6.96 -7.13
C ASN A 284 29.19 5.73 -7.81
N LEU A 285 29.63 5.90 -9.05
CA LEU A 285 30.61 5.03 -9.67
C LEU A 285 32.00 5.55 -9.29
N SER A 286 32.48 5.18 -8.10
CA SER A 286 33.92 5.10 -7.87
C SER A 286 34.43 3.87 -8.61
N ILE A 287 34.92 4.09 -9.83
CA ILE A 287 35.72 3.12 -10.58
C ILE A 287 37.10 3.13 -9.90
N ASP A 288 37.33 2.20 -8.98
CA ASP A 288 38.69 1.83 -8.60
C ASP A 288 39.19 0.85 -9.65
N ASN A 289 39.93 1.38 -10.63
CA ASN A 289 40.79 0.59 -11.50
C ASN A 289 42.00 0.16 -10.67
N SER A 290 42.07 -1.12 -10.31
CA SER A 290 43.36 -1.78 -10.05
C SER A 290 43.55 -2.85 -11.12
N GLU A 291 44.21 -2.44 -12.20
CA GLU A 291 44.82 -3.37 -13.15
C GLU A 291 46.03 -4.01 -12.47
N GLU A 292 46.01 -5.34 -12.40
CA GLU A 292 47.20 -6.16 -12.26
C GLU A 292 48.16 -5.83 -13.41
N SER A 293 49.41 -5.50 -13.10
CA SER A 293 50.53 -5.71 -14.02
C SER A 293 51.54 -6.61 -13.34
N ILE A 294 51.73 -7.76 -13.97
CA ILE A 294 52.82 -8.70 -13.77
C ILE A 294 54.01 -8.14 -14.54
N ASP A 295 55.09 -7.86 -13.82
CA ASP A 295 56.47 -8.27 -14.13
C ASP A 295 57.30 -8.19 -12.82
#